data_AF-A0A1G6A1W2-F1
#
_entry.id   AF-A0A1G6A1W2-F1
#
_cell.length_a   1.000
_cell.length_b   1.000
_cell.length_c   1.000
_cell.angle_alpha   90.00
_cell.angle_beta   90.00
_cell.angle_gamma   90.00
#
_symmetry.space_group_name_H-M   'P 1'
#
loop_
_entity.id
_entity.type
_entity.pdbx_description
1 polymer ?
#
loop_
_entity_poly.entity_id
_entity_poly.type
_entity_poly.pdbx_seq_one_letter_code
_entity_poly.pdbx_strand_id
1 'polypeptide(L)'
;MRILTLAAITGQFALASAAIAQETVCDAVYKDAVTEISIETKNRSEKSYYFNLYCRKDGSQQDWVSSASVGFPIKGVPFKAEGDSDWSKEELTEFCQIGAGNNFFESADTSFETTVVTDALQSFNDCVALLAKDIEITHTTDNPRGVTFDIQINDPDKKLVIHGIGGIGDDVACKSTSLKDDQSSVVVGTDQGFTVEKKDVGIRCDRTPIKFGDEDFYPRRVVTLSTSEGSYQVVLPGDGLQGFHLASEAKAAFDRAIAERNQERAAVTSLKAENAHLDKRLKSVEMFTVYVGDNHRPTDFRFTCHNLGGPALGTPEQRVAEFSKLCSPGNQLISIKTAMNHGGGWCGHTGYAVICWAP
;
A
#
# COMPACT_ATOMS: atom_id res chain seq x y z
N MET A 1 61.09 41.06 -2.86
CA MET A 1 59.62 40.88 -2.94
C MET A 1 59.37 39.40 -3.22
N ARG A 2 58.96 38.65 -2.19
CA ARG A 2 58.75 37.19 -2.25
C ARG A 2 57.38 36.92 -2.88
N ILE A 3 57.34 36.13 -3.96
CA ILE A 3 56.10 35.61 -4.52
C ILE A 3 55.89 34.22 -3.92
N LEU A 4 54.81 34.10 -3.17
CA LEU A 4 54.31 32.89 -2.51
C LEU A 4 53.41 32.10 -3.46
N THR A 5 53.63 30.78 -3.48
CA THR A 5 52.65 29.67 -3.56
C THR A 5 51.47 29.73 -4.54
N LEU A 6 51.28 28.63 -5.29
CA LEU A 6 50.17 27.68 -5.03
C LEU A 6 50.51 26.31 -5.66
N ALA A 7 50.69 25.30 -4.83
CA ALA A 7 50.80 23.90 -5.26
C ALA A 7 49.38 23.33 -5.36
N ALA A 8 49.02 22.81 -6.52
CA ALA A 8 47.75 22.12 -6.75
C ALA A 8 47.80 20.73 -6.10
N ILE A 9 46.99 20.53 -5.07
CA ILE A 9 46.68 19.23 -4.48
C ILE A 9 45.55 18.62 -5.32
N THR A 10 45.90 17.82 -6.32
CA THR A 10 44.97 16.88 -6.96
C THR A 10 44.92 15.61 -6.12
N GLY A 11 44.14 15.64 -5.04
CA GLY A 11 43.85 14.51 -4.19
C GLY A 11 42.68 13.69 -4.75
N GLN A 12 42.85 12.37 -4.75
CA GLN A 12 41.93 11.35 -5.25
C GLN A 12 40.51 11.48 -4.68
N PHE A 13 39.52 11.60 -5.56
CA PHE A 13 38.12 11.27 -5.31
C PHE A 13 37.69 10.25 -6.38
N ALA A 14 37.99 8.97 -6.17
CA ALA A 14 37.55 7.89 -7.05
C ALA A 14 37.50 6.53 -6.33
N LEU A 15 36.82 6.44 -5.18
CA LEU A 15 36.60 5.15 -4.49
C LEU A 15 35.24 5.04 -3.77
N ALA A 16 34.19 5.73 -4.23
CA ALA A 16 32.87 5.69 -3.57
C ALA A 16 31.69 5.32 -4.47
N SER A 17 31.93 4.73 -5.66
CA SER A 17 30.88 4.42 -6.64
C SER A 17 30.65 2.94 -6.91
N ALA A 18 31.32 2.02 -6.20
CA ALA A 18 31.12 0.57 -6.37
C ALA A 18 30.01 -0.01 -5.47
N ALA A 19 29.69 0.63 -4.34
CA ALA A 19 28.73 0.10 -3.37
C ALA A 19 27.26 0.19 -3.84
N ILE A 20 26.92 1.11 -4.74
CA ILE A 20 25.52 1.36 -5.15
C ILE A 20 25.06 0.38 -6.26
N ALA A 21 25.99 -0.26 -6.98
CA ALA A 21 25.64 -1.25 -8.00
C ALA A 21 25.35 -2.65 -7.42
N GLN A 22 26.00 -3.00 -6.31
CA GLN A 22 25.88 -4.33 -5.68
C GLN A 22 24.54 -4.56 -4.95
N GLU A 23 23.88 -3.50 -4.47
CA GLU A 23 22.56 -3.61 -3.83
C GLU A 23 21.47 -4.05 -4.84
N THR A 24 21.67 -3.80 -6.13
CA THR A 24 20.66 -4.10 -7.18
C THR A 24 20.40 -5.60 -7.40
N VAL A 25 21.37 -6.46 -7.09
CA VAL A 25 21.26 -7.91 -7.35
C VAL A 25 20.40 -8.61 -6.31
N CYS A 26 20.69 -8.42 -5.02
CA CYS A 26 19.88 -9.01 -3.95
C CYS A 26 18.47 -8.39 -3.92
N ASP A 27 18.34 -7.10 -4.29
CA ASP A 27 17.06 -6.45 -4.47
C ASP A 27 16.19 -7.11 -5.56
N ALA A 28 16.80 -7.56 -6.66
CA ALA A 28 16.08 -8.26 -7.73
C ALA A 28 15.51 -9.58 -7.23
N VAL A 29 16.30 -10.36 -6.48
CA VAL A 29 15.86 -11.60 -5.85
C VAL A 29 14.67 -11.37 -4.90
N TYR A 30 14.77 -10.33 -4.06
CA TYR A 30 13.68 -9.99 -3.15
C TYR A 30 12.43 -9.54 -3.92
N LYS A 31 12.58 -8.71 -4.95
CA LYS A 31 11.47 -8.26 -5.80
C LYS A 31 10.79 -9.43 -6.49
N ASP A 32 11.54 -10.35 -7.10
CA ASP A 32 10.98 -11.51 -7.80
C ASP A 32 10.21 -12.41 -6.83
N ALA A 33 10.75 -12.67 -5.64
CA ALA A 33 10.08 -13.47 -4.60
C ALA A 33 8.77 -12.84 -4.07
N VAL A 34 8.61 -11.52 -4.14
CA VAL A 34 7.42 -10.80 -3.64
C VAL A 34 6.49 -10.27 -4.73
N THR A 35 6.85 -10.40 -6.01
CA THR A 35 6.06 -9.87 -7.15
C THR A 35 4.71 -10.56 -7.33
N GLU A 36 4.51 -11.78 -6.82
CA GLU A 36 3.24 -12.51 -6.89
C GLU A 36 2.21 -12.07 -5.83
N ILE A 37 2.55 -11.14 -4.93
CA ILE A 37 1.65 -10.65 -3.86
C ILE A 37 1.15 -9.23 -4.22
N SER A 38 -0.16 -8.98 -4.12
CA SER A 38 -0.73 -7.64 -4.36
C SER A 38 -0.05 -6.59 -3.47
N ILE A 39 0.32 -5.41 -4.01
CA ILE A 39 1.10 -4.38 -3.28
C ILE A 39 0.43 -3.95 -1.96
N GLU A 40 -0.90 -3.88 -1.94
CA GLU A 40 -1.69 -3.55 -0.74
C GLU A 40 -1.64 -4.68 0.29
N THR A 41 -1.65 -5.93 -0.19
CA THR A 41 -1.50 -7.14 0.62
C THR A 41 -0.07 -7.28 1.16
N LYS A 42 0.95 -7.01 0.35
CA LYS A 42 2.37 -6.99 0.75
C LYS A 42 2.60 -6.01 1.89
N ASN A 43 2.15 -4.76 1.71
CA ASN A 43 2.31 -3.70 2.70
C ASN A 43 1.57 -4.03 4.00
N ARG A 44 0.39 -4.67 3.92
CA ARG A 44 -0.36 -5.12 5.09
C ARG A 44 0.31 -6.31 5.80
N SER A 45 0.80 -7.31 5.06
CA SER A 45 1.47 -8.49 5.63
C SER A 45 2.80 -8.14 6.27
N GLU A 46 3.61 -7.27 5.65
CA GLU A 46 4.83 -6.72 6.24
C GLU A 46 4.54 -5.97 7.54
N LYS A 47 3.55 -5.06 7.52
CA LYS A 47 3.14 -4.32 8.73
C LYS A 47 2.61 -5.25 9.82
N SER A 48 1.84 -6.27 9.47
CA SER A 48 1.37 -7.29 10.42
C SER A 48 2.51 -8.10 11.03
N TYR A 49 3.52 -8.48 10.23
CA TYR A 49 4.71 -9.17 10.71
C TYR A 49 5.48 -8.33 11.73
N TYR A 50 5.85 -7.10 11.36
CA TYR A 50 6.59 -6.20 12.24
C TYR A 50 5.78 -5.84 13.49
N PHE A 51 4.46 -5.70 13.36
CA PHE A 51 3.57 -5.51 14.49
C PHE A 51 3.64 -6.71 15.46
N ASN A 52 3.54 -7.94 14.97
CA ASN A 52 3.60 -9.13 15.83
C ASN A 52 4.99 -9.34 16.46
N LEU A 53 6.04 -8.87 15.81
CA LEU A 53 7.41 -8.99 16.30
C LEU A 53 7.71 -7.98 17.43
N TYR A 54 7.30 -6.72 17.27
CA TYR A 54 7.70 -5.64 18.18
C TYR A 54 6.58 -5.10 19.07
N CYS A 55 5.32 -5.39 18.73
CA CYS A 55 4.15 -4.86 19.41
C CYS A 55 3.30 -5.97 20.04
N ARG A 56 2.48 -5.56 21.00
CA ARG A 56 1.40 -6.36 21.60
C ARG A 56 0.07 -5.93 20.99
N LYS A 57 -0.95 -6.79 21.13
CA LYS A 57 -2.31 -6.54 20.62
C LYS A 57 -2.93 -5.25 21.16
N ASP A 58 -2.52 -4.79 22.33
CA ASP A 58 -2.99 -3.55 22.96
C ASP A 58 -2.25 -2.29 22.44
N GLY A 59 -1.31 -2.45 21.50
CA GLY A 59 -0.50 -1.36 20.94
C GLY A 59 0.70 -0.97 21.79
N SER A 60 1.00 -1.71 22.86
CA SER A 60 2.25 -1.56 23.62
C SER A 60 3.41 -2.31 22.96
N GLN A 61 4.66 -1.93 23.27
CA GLN A 61 5.86 -2.62 22.77
C GLN A 61 6.09 -3.94 23.53
N GLN A 62 6.76 -4.92 22.90
CA GLN A 62 7.21 -6.13 23.58
C GLN A 62 8.43 -5.86 24.47
N ASP A 63 8.49 -6.51 25.64
CA ASP A 63 9.48 -6.21 26.70
C ASP A 63 10.94 -6.46 26.30
N TRP A 64 11.19 -7.37 25.33
CA TRP A 64 12.54 -7.73 24.87
C TRP A 64 13.24 -6.62 24.06
N VAL A 65 12.47 -5.63 23.57
CA VAL A 65 12.99 -4.48 22.81
C VAL A 65 13.68 -3.45 23.72
N SER A 66 13.51 -3.56 25.05
CA SER A 66 13.98 -2.55 26.01
C SER A 66 15.38 -2.79 26.60
N SER A 67 16.01 -3.96 26.37
CA SER A 67 17.13 -4.41 27.22
C SER A 67 18.52 -4.48 26.57
N ALA A 68 18.71 -4.12 25.30
CA ALA A 68 20.05 -4.05 24.73
C ALA A 68 20.16 -3.06 23.59
N SER A 69 21.30 -2.39 23.54
CA SER A 69 21.83 -1.49 22.50
C SER A 69 22.00 -2.14 21.12
N VAL A 70 20.96 -2.83 20.64
CA VAL A 70 20.87 -3.38 19.30
C VAL A 70 20.14 -2.35 18.47
N GLY A 71 20.86 -1.65 17.59
CA GLY A 71 20.25 -0.73 16.63
C GLY A 71 19.14 -1.46 15.87
N PHE A 72 17.99 -0.81 15.72
CA PHE A 72 16.83 -1.37 15.03
C PHE A 72 17.21 -1.64 13.57
N PRO A 73 17.27 -2.90 13.11
CA PRO A 73 17.70 -3.20 11.74
C PRO A 73 16.63 -2.89 10.68
N ILE A 74 15.60 -2.12 11.02
CA ILE A 74 14.44 -1.86 10.16
C ILE A 74 14.74 -0.60 9.33
N LYS A 75 15.49 -0.77 8.25
CA LYS A 75 15.55 0.25 7.19
C LYS A 75 14.38 0.03 6.23
N GLY A 76 13.61 1.09 5.97
CA GLY A 76 12.80 1.16 4.76
C GLY A 76 11.35 0.65 4.78
N VAL A 77 10.71 0.39 5.93
CA VAL A 77 9.25 0.17 5.94
C VAL A 77 8.55 1.53 5.84
N PRO A 78 7.85 1.87 4.73
CA PRO A 78 7.37 3.22 4.50
C PRO A 78 6.12 3.49 5.35
N PHE A 79 6.34 4.07 6.53
CA PHE A 79 5.29 4.66 7.36
C PHE A 79 5.43 6.18 7.33
N LYS A 80 5.01 6.81 6.22
CA LYS A 80 4.99 8.28 6.00
C LYS A 80 6.30 9.07 6.25
N ALA A 81 7.38 8.44 6.70
CA ALA A 81 8.69 9.05 6.85
C ALA A 81 9.56 8.55 5.70
N GLU A 82 9.82 9.43 4.74
CA GLU A 82 10.89 9.28 3.76
C GLU A 82 12.22 9.41 4.53
N GLY A 83 12.76 8.30 5.02
CA GLY A 83 14.00 8.31 5.81
C GLY A 83 14.61 6.92 5.97
N ASP A 84 15.85 6.79 5.53
CA ASP A 84 16.66 5.56 5.54
C ASP A 84 17.31 5.28 6.92
N SER A 85 16.72 5.80 8.00
CA SER A 85 17.28 5.78 9.36
C SER A 85 16.60 4.76 10.26
N ASP A 86 17.37 4.18 11.18
CA ASP A 86 16.88 3.31 12.26
C ASP A 86 15.68 3.96 12.97
N TRP A 87 14.63 3.17 13.23
CA TRP A 87 13.43 3.66 13.92
C TRP A 87 13.77 4.11 15.35
N SER A 88 13.35 5.31 15.72
CA SER A 88 13.37 5.79 17.10
C SER A 88 12.36 5.03 17.97
N LYS A 89 12.55 5.06 19.29
CA LYS A 89 11.63 4.43 20.26
C LYS A 89 10.24 5.06 20.17
N GLU A 90 10.18 6.34 19.84
CA GLU A 90 8.97 7.12 19.61
C GLU A 90 8.23 6.64 18.35
N GLU A 91 8.93 6.45 17.23
CA GLU A 91 8.36 5.92 15.98
C GLU A 91 7.84 4.49 16.15
N LEU A 92 8.56 3.63 16.88
CA LEU A 92 8.07 2.29 17.18
C LEU A 92 6.81 2.31 18.05
N THR A 93 6.74 3.24 19.02
CA THR A 93 5.53 3.41 19.84
C THR A 93 4.33 3.82 18.98
N GLU A 94 4.53 4.77 18.08
CA GLU A 94 3.50 5.22 17.15
C GLU A 94 3.07 4.09 16.21
N PHE A 95 4.01 3.33 15.65
CA PHE A 95 3.73 2.15 14.83
C PHE A 95 2.88 1.12 15.58
N CYS A 96 3.20 0.81 16.84
CA CYS A 96 2.40 -0.12 17.65
C CYS A 96 0.99 0.43 17.97
N GLN A 97 0.85 1.73 18.24
CA GLN A 97 -0.47 2.31 18.47
C GLN A 97 -1.33 2.28 17.20
N ILE A 98 -0.74 2.64 16.06
CA ILE A 98 -1.44 2.64 14.77
C ILE A 98 -1.78 1.21 14.34
N GLY A 99 -0.87 0.26 14.53
CA GLY A 99 -1.09 -1.13 14.14
C GLY A 99 -2.17 -1.83 14.98
N ALA A 100 -2.29 -1.49 16.26
CA ALA A 100 -3.38 -1.98 17.11
C ALA A 100 -4.73 -1.41 16.65
N GLY A 101 -4.78 -0.11 16.33
CA GLY A 101 -5.99 0.51 15.78
C GLY A 101 -6.41 -0.01 14.40
N ASN A 102 -5.48 -0.58 13.63
CA ASN A 102 -5.73 -1.16 12.31
C ASN A 102 -5.84 -2.70 12.31
N ASN A 103 -5.92 -3.34 13.49
CA ASN A 103 -6.05 -4.79 13.65
C ASN A 103 -4.97 -5.61 12.92
N PHE A 104 -3.71 -5.16 12.92
CA PHE A 104 -2.58 -5.89 12.33
C PHE A 104 -2.31 -7.26 12.99
N PHE A 105 -2.93 -7.54 14.14
CA PHE A 105 -2.85 -8.81 14.86
C PHE A 105 -3.92 -9.86 14.47
N GLU A 106 -4.97 -9.49 13.72
CA GLU A 106 -6.10 -10.41 13.40
C GLU A 106 -5.98 -11.08 12.02
N SER A 107 -4.91 -10.83 11.29
CA SER A 107 -4.80 -11.34 9.92
C SER A 107 -4.43 -12.84 9.96
N ALA A 108 -5.46 -13.70 9.96
CA ALA A 108 -5.31 -15.16 9.86
C ALA A 108 -5.19 -15.63 8.40
N ASP A 109 -5.74 -14.88 7.45
CA ASP A 109 -5.56 -15.07 6.00
C ASP A 109 -4.12 -14.78 5.52
N THR A 110 -3.30 -14.13 6.36
CA THR A 110 -1.93 -13.73 6.02
C THR A 110 -0.86 -14.73 6.46
N SER A 111 -1.17 -15.89 7.03
CA SER A 111 -0.11 -16.81 7.50
C SER A 111 0.79 -17.29 6.35
N PHE A 112 0.20 -17.61 5.20
CA PHE A 112 0.93 -18.04 4.02
C PHE A 112 1.74 -16.90 3.40
N GLU A 113 1.11 -15.74 3.19
CA GLU A 113 1.76 -14.57 2.57
C GLU A 113 2.82 -13.94 3.49
N THR A 114 2.59 -13.94 4.81
CA THR A 114 3.59 -13.55 5.81
C THR A 114 4.77 -14.53 5.79
N THR A 115 4.51 -15.83 5.61
CA THR A 115 5.57 -16.84 5.48
C THR A 115 6.40 -16.58 4.22
N VAL A 116 5.76 -16.32 3.07
CA VAL A 116 6.48 -15.97 1.82
C VAL A 116 7.34 -14.71 1.99
N VAL A 117 6.80 -13.68 2.65
CA VAL A 117 7.58 -12.45 2.92
C VAL A 117 8.76 -12.73 3.87
N THR A 118 8.58 -13.53 4.92
CA THR A 118 9.67 -13.88 5.83
C THR A 118 10.73 -14.75 5.15
N ASP A 119 10.32 -15.67 4.27
CA ASP A 119 11.21 -16.54 3.52
C ASP A 119 12.02 -15.75 2.48
N ALA A 120 11.35 -14.83 1.76
CA ALA A 120 11.99 -13.92 0.83
C ALA A 120 12.99 -12.99 1.54
N LEU A 121 12.63 -12.48 2.72
CA LEU A 121 13.53 -11.65 3.52
C LEU A 121 14.73 -12.44 4.05
N GLN A 122 14.55 -13.71 4.42
CA GLN A 122 15.68 -14.56 4.80
C GLN A 122 16.62 -14.78 3.62
N SER A 123 16.09 -15.09 2.44
CA SER A 123 16.88 -15.27 1.21
C SER A 123 17.64 -13.99 0.84
N PHE A 124 17.02 -12.83 1.03
CA PHE A 124 17.65 -11.52 0.86
C PHE A 124 18.80 -11.29 1.85
N ASN A 125 18.56 -11.55 3.14
CA ASN A 125 19.59 -11.40 4.17
C ASN A 125 20.78 -12.34 3.93
N ASP A 126 20.51 -13.58 3.52
CA ASP A 126 21.54 -14.54 3.13
C ASP A 126 22.33 -14.04 1.91
N CYS A 127 21.66 -13.48 0.90
CA CYS A 127 22.28 -12.85 -0.28
C CYS A 127 23.25 -11.74 0.13
N VAL A 128 22.78 -10.79 0.94
CA VAL A 128 23.59 -9.63 1.39
C VAL A 128 24.79 -10.10 2.22
N ALA A 129 24.59 -11.08 3.09
CA ALA A 129 25.67 -11.61 3.93
C ALA A 129 26.77 -12.32 3.14
N LEU A 130 26.40 -13.00 2.05
CA LEU A 130 27.36 -13.65 1.13
C LEU A 130 28.02 -12.64 0.20
N LEU A 131 27.27 -11.64 -0.27
CA LEU A 131 27.80 -10.59 -1.14
C LEU A 131 28.87 -9.76 -0.45
N ALA A 132 28.70 -9.48 0.86
CA ALA A 132 29.71 -8.85 1.70
C ALA A 132 31.01 -9.67 1.83
N LYS A 133 31.01 -10.92 1.38
CA LYS A 133 32.15 -11.83 1.31
C LYS A 133 32.58 -12.11 -0.14
N ASP A 134 32.26 -11.23 -1.07
CA ASP A 134 32.58 -11.33 -2.50
C ASP A 134 31.99 -12.58 -3.17
N ILE A 135 30.86 -13.08 -2.67
CA ILE A 135 30.12 -14.22 -3.22
C ILE A 135 28.70 -13.78 -3.51
N GLU A 136 28.36 -13.73 -4.78
CA GLU A 136 27.03 -13.43 -5.24
C GLU A 136 26.27 -14.74 -5.45
N ILE A 137 25.20 -14.95 -4.68
CA ILE A 137 24.29 -16.07 -4.90
C ILE A 137 22.91 -15.51 -5.18
N THR A 138 22.39 -15.84 -6.36
CA THR A 138 21.02 -15.52 -6.77
C THR A 138 20.27 -16.80 -7.07
N HIS A 139 18.97 -16.68 -7.28
CA HIS A 139 18.16 -17.80 -7.72
C HIS A 139 17.04 -17.36 -8.64
N THR A 140 16.64 -18.27 -9.53
CA THR A 140 15.44 -18.16 -10.35
C THR A 140 14.52 -19.33 -10.02
N THR A 141 13.28 -19.06 -9.63
CA THR A 141 12.27 -20.09 -9.41
C THR A 141 11.52 -20.41 -10.71
N ASP A 142 11.28 -21.70 -10.95
CA ASP A 142 10.42 -22.22 -12.01
C ASP A 142 9.22 -22.88 -11.32
N ASN A 143 8.37 -22.07 -10.70
CA ASN A 143 7.30 -22.56 -9.83
C ASN A 143 6.24 -23.37 -10.63
N PRO A 144 5.77 -24.52 -10.12
CA PRO A 144 6.19 -25.24 -8.89
C PRO A 144 7.30 -26.27 -9.13
N ARG A 145 7.93 -26.30 -10.30
CA ARG A 145 8.82 -27.37 -10.76
C ARG A 145 10.22 -27.33 -10.16
N GLY A 146 10.74 -26.18 -9.72
CA GLY A 146 12.09 -26.14 -9.18
C GLY A 146 12.69 -24.77 -8.97
N VAL A 147 13.99 -24.74 -8.71
CA VAL A 147 14.82 -23.54 -8.58
C VAL A 147 16.16 -23.77 -9.23
N THR A 148 16.72 -22.72 -9.82
CA THR A 148 18.12 -22.67 -10.24
C THR A 148 18.86 -21.66 -9.37
N PHE A 149 19.96 -22.08 -8.76
CA PHE A 149 20.90 -21.22 -8.06
C PHE A 149 22.01 -20.82 -9.01
N ASP A 150 22.31 -19.53 -9.05
CA ASP A 150 23.43 -18.98 -9.81
C ASP A 150 24.43 -18.37 -8.82
N ILE A 151 25.64 -18.91 -8.83
CA ILE A 151 26.72 -18.58 -7.88
C ILE A 151 27.85 -17.93 -8.66
N GLN A 152 28.23 -16.73 -8.26
CA GLN A 152 29.35 -16.00 -8.81
C GLN A 152 30.35 -15.60 -7.72
N ILE A 153 31.64 -15.87 -7.96
CA ILE A 153 32.74 -15.47 -7.07
C ILE A 153 33.40 -14.22 -7.65
N ASN A 154 33.27 -13.09 -6.93
CA ASN A 154 33.74 -11.79 -7.39
C ASN A 154 35.25 -11.59 -7.17
N ASP A 155 35.80 -12.20 -6.12
CA ASP A 155 37.25 -12.24 -5.87
C ASP A 155 37.89 -13.43 -6.62
N PRO A 156 38.77 -13.20 -7.62
CA PRO A 156 39.39 -14.28 -8.40
C PRO A 156 40.32 -15.20 -7.60
N ASP A 157 40.83 -14.76 -6.45
CA ASP A 157 41.72 -15.56 -5.61
C ASP A 157 40.96 -16.37 -4.54
N LYS A 158 39.64 -16.11 -4.40
CA LYS A 158 38.79 -16.78 -3.41
C LYS A 158 38.34 -18.14 -3.90
N LYS A 159 38.39 -19.13 -3.00
CA LYS A 159 37.85 -20.48 -3.22
C LYS A 159 36.61 -20.67 -2.37
N LEU A 160 35.52 -21.10 -3.00
CA LEU A 160 34.28 -21.42 -2.31
C LEU A 160 34.13 -22.94 -2.22
N VAL A 161 33.86 -23.48 -1.03
CA VAL A 161 33.49 -24.89 -0.90
C VAL A 161 31.97 -24.98 -0.75
N ILE A 162 31.31 -25.63 -1.70
CA ILE A 162 29.89 -25.99 -1.59
C ILE A 162 29.82 -27.31 -0.83
N HIS A 163 29.28 -27.29 0.39
CA HIS A 163 29.11 -28.48 1.22
C HIS A 163 27.97 -29.39 0.73
N GLY A 164 27.04 -28.83 -0.03
CA GLY A 164 25.92 -29.56 -0.60
C GLY A 164 24.64 -28.74 -0.61
N ILE A 165 23.55 -29.41 -0.99
CA ILE A 165 22.18 -28.88 -0.87
C ILE A 165 21.47 -29.64 0.25
N GLY A 166 21.07 -28.91 1.29
CA GLY A 166 20.25 -29.38 2.40
C GLY A 166 18.77 -29.06 2.24
N GLY A 167 17.93 -29.65 3.10
CA GLY A 167 16.47 -29.45 3.07
C GLY A 167 15.75 -30.10 1.88
N ILE A 168 16.47 -30.86 1.07
CA ILE A 168 15.92 -31.70 -0.01
C ILE A 168 15.24 -32.93 0.58
N GLY A 169 13.96 -33.12 0.26
CA GLY A 169 13.28 -34.41 0.46
C GLY A 169 13.52 -35.33 -0.73
N ASP A 170 13.00 -36.56 -0.68
CA ASP A 170 13.07 -37.53 -1.79
C ASP A 170 12.39 -37.01 -3.08
N ASP A 171 11.61 -35.96 -2.97
CA ASP A 171 10.89 -35.24 -4.03
C ASP A 171 11.68 -34.07 -4.62
N VAL A 172 12.94 -33.85 -4.25
CA VAL A 172 13.79 -32.80 -4.85
C VAL A 172 15.15 -33.36 -5.25
N ALA A 173 15.51 -33.20 -6.52
CA ALA A 173 16.80 -33.64 -7.05
C ALA A 173 17.58 -32.45 -7.60
N CYS A 174 18.77 -32.21 -7.05
CA CYS A 174 19.65 -31.13 -7.49
C CYS A 174 20.81 -31.66 -8.33
N LYS A 175 21.08 -30.98 -9.44
CA LYS A 175 22.15 -31.31 -10.38
C LYS A 175 22.88 -30.05 -10.84
N SER A 176 24.14 -30.21 -11.17
CA SER A 176 24.94 -29.17 -11.81
C SER A 176 25.80 -29.77 -12.92
N THR A 177 25.99 -29.02 -14.00
CA THR A 177 26.99 -29.32 -15.03
C THR A 177 28.24 -28.45 -14.87
N SER A 178 28.18 -27.35 -14.10
CA SER A 178 29.29 -26.40 -13.96
C SER A 178 30.30 -26.79 -12.86
N LEU A 179 29.94 -27.71 -11.96
CA LEU A 179 30.81 -28.17 -10.87
C LEU A 179 31.95 -29.11 -11.33
N LYS A 180 31.95 -29.53 -12.59
CA LYS A 180 33.02 -30.36 -13.18
C LYS A 180 33.59 -29.69 -14.42
N ASP A 181 34.85 -30.00 -14.72
CA ASP A 181 35.55 -29.44 -15.88
C ASP A 181 35.04 -29.99 -17.21
N ASP A 182 34.57 -31.23 -17.22
CA ASP A 182 34.03 -31.91 -18.41
C ASP A 182 32.56 -31.56 -18.71
N GLN A 183 31.96 -30.65 -17.93
CA GLN A 183 30.55 -30.28 -17.98
C GLN A 183 29.57 -31.46 -17.77
N SER A 184 30.05 -32.59 -17.25
CA SER A 184 29.17 -33.73 -16.94
C SER A 184 28.25 -33.39 -15.77
N SER A 185 27.00 -33.85 -15.85
CA SER A 185 26.04 -33.65 -14.77
C SER A 185 26.50 -34.40 -13.51
N VAL A 186 26.57 -33.69 -12.40
CA VAL A 186 26.76 -34.23 -11.06
C VAL A 186 25.53 -33.97 -10.21
N VAL A 187 25.15 -34.95 -9.40
CA VAL A 187 24.09 -34.79 -8.40
C VAL A 187 24.67 -34.04 -7.21
N VAL A 188 24.00 -32.99 -6.74
CA VAL A 188 24.44 -32.19 -5.60
C VAL A 188 23.56 -32.53 -4.40
N GLY A 189 24.03 -33.44 -3.54
CA GLY A 189 23.33 -33.87 -2.32
C GLY A 189 23.88 -33.22 -1.05
N THR A 190 23.56 -33.77 0.12
CA THR A 190 24.01 -33.27 1.44
C THR A 190 25.44 -33.65 1.80
N ASP A 191 25.99 -34.68 1.16
CA ASP A 191 27.23 -35.34 1.60
C ASP A 191 28.41 -35.14 0.62
N GLN A 192 28.27 -34.21 -0.32
CA GLN A 192 29.26 -33.99 -1.39
C GLN A 192 29.79 -32.56 -1.34
N GLY A 193 31.06 -32.44 -0.94
CA GLY A 193 31.80 -31.18 -0.97
C GLY A 193 32.38 -30.91 -2.37
N PHE A 194 32.12 -29.73 -2.93
CA PHE A 194 32.68 -29.28 -4.19
C PHE A 194 33.48 -28.00 -4.00
N THR A 195 34.76 -28.00 -4.37
CA THR A 195 35.56 -26.77 -4.41
C THR A 195 35.31 -26.06 -5.73
N VAL A 196 34.79 -24.84 -5.64
CA VAL A 196 34.55 -23.95 -6.78
C VAL A 196 35.68 -22.94 -6.86
N GLU A 197 36.41 -23.00 -7.97
CA GLU A 197 37.45 -22.04 -8.35
C GLU A 197 37.05 -21.24 -9.62
N LYS A 198 35.89 -21.57 -10.22
CA LYS A 198 35.37 -20.92 -11.42
C LYS A 198 34.47 -19.74 -11.07
N LYS A 199 34.42 -18.76 -11.99
CA LYS A 199 33.63 -17.54 -11.80
C LYS A 199 32.13 -17.78 -11.71
N ASP A 200 31.57 -18.72 -12.47
CA ASP A 200 30.11 -18.93 -12.53
C ASP A 200 29.74 -20.41 -12.35
N VAL A 201 28.87 -20.70 -11.40
CA VAL A 201 28.34 -22.05 -11.11
C VAL A 201 26.82 -22.01 -11.03
N GLY A 202 26.15 -22.86 -11.82
CA GLY A 202 24.71 -23.07 -11.79
C GLY A 202 24.35 -24.41 -11.15
N ILE A 203 23.39 -24.41 -10.22
CA ILE A 203 22.83 -25.63 -9.63
C ILE A 203 21.31 -25.62 -9.84
N ARG A 204 20.78 -26.59 -10.56
CA ARG A 204 19.33 -26.73 -10.78
C ARG A 204 18.77 -27.82 -9.86
N CYS A 205 17.74 -27.48 -9.12
CA CYS A 205 16.94 -28.38 -8.30
C CYS A 205 15.56 -28.55 -8.90
N ASP A 206 15.24 -29.76 -9.34
CA ASP A 206 13.93 -30.13 -9.88
C ASP A 206 13.12 -30.90 -8.84
N ARG A 207 11.83 -30.58 -8.74
CA ARG A 207 10.86 -31.25 -7.88
C ARG A 207 10.19 -32.40 -8.62
N THR A 208 9.97 -33.50 -7.91
CA THR A 208 9.17 -34.64 -8.35
C THR A 208 7.82 -34.54 -7.63
N PRO A 209 6.68 -34.55 -8.34
CA PRO A 209 5.39 -34.49 -7.67
C PRO A 209 5.15 -35.77 -6.87
N ILE A 210 4.50 -35.64 -5.72
CA ILE A 210 3.96 -36.77 -4.94
C ILE A 210 2.51 -37.01 -5.34
N LYS A 211 2.10 -38.27 -5.40
CA LYS A 211 0.71 -38.64 -5.69
C LYS A 211 -0.15 -38.48 -4.44
N PHE A 212 -1.26 -37.74 -4.54
CA PHE A 212 -2.32 -37.72 -3.54
C PHE A 212 -3.66 -38.05 -4.21
N GLY A 213 -4.07 -39.32 -4.11
CA GLY A 213 -5.16 -39.84 -4.96
C GLY A 213 -4.71 -39.98 -6.41
N ASP A 214 -5.49 -39.43 -7.34
CA ASP A 214 -5.18 -39.43 -8.78
C ASP A 214 -4.34 -38.21 -9.22
N GLU A 215 -4.20 -37.21 -8.35
CA GLU A 215 -3.55 -35.93 -8.65
C GLU A 215 -2.07 -35.90 -8.24
N ASP A 216 -1.29 -35.11 -8.98
CA ASP A 216 0.11 -34.80 -8.70
C ASP A 216 0.17 -33.54 -7.83
N PHE A 217 0.98 -33.58 -6.77
CA PHE A 217 1.13 -32.49 -5.81
C PHE A 217 2.60 -32.25 -5.49
N TYR A 218 3.01 -30.98 -5.47
CA TYR A 218 4.34 -30.60 -5.00
C TYR A 218 4.29 -30.05 -3.56
N PRO A 219 4.90 -30.69 -2.56
CA PRO A 219 4.86 -30.23 -1.16
C PRO A 219 5.81 -29.07 -0.92
N ARG A 220 5.50 -28.13 -0.02
CA ARG A 220 6.40 -26.99 0.31
C ARG A 220 7.79 -27.52 0.72
N ARG A 221 8.85 -26.95 0.15
CA ARG A 221 10.24 -27.31 0.44
C ARG A 221 11.09 -26.07 0.71
N VAL A 222 12.09 -26.22 1.55
CA VAL A 222 13.14 -25.21 1.77
C VAL A 222 14.42 -25.84 1.26
N VAL A 223 15.00 -25.26 0.22
CA VAL A 223 16.24 -25.73 -0.40
C VAL A 223 17.37 -24.85 0.11
N THR A 224 18.31 -25.44 0.83
CA THR A 224 19.42 -24.72 1.48
C THR A 224 20.73 -25.06 0.77
N LEU A 225 21.31 -24.10 0.06
CA LEU A 225 22.68 -24.21 -0.43
C LEU A 225 23.65 -23.90 0.70
N SER A 226 24.46 -24.89 1.10
CA SER A 226 25.44 -24.73 2.16
C SER A 226 26.84 -24.53 1.58
N THR A 227 27.55 -23.49 2.02
CA THR A 227 28.90 -23.16 1.57
C THR A 227 29.84 -22.88 2.74
N SER A 228 31.15 -22.85 2.50
CA SER A 228 32.16 -22.48 3.50
C SER A 228 32.01 -21.06 4.05
N GLU A 229 31.25 -20.20 3.36
CA GLU A 229 31.11 -18.78 3.67
C GLU A 229 29.71 -18.43 4.21
N GLY A 230 28.80 -19.40 4.26
CA GLY A 230 27.44 -19.23 4.73
C GLY A 230 26.44 -20.14 4.01
N SER A 231 25.19 -20.09 4.44
CA SER A 231 24.08 -20.76 3.77
C SER A 231 23.25 -19.75 2.98
N TYR A 232 22.64 -20.23 1.90
CA TYR A 232 21.65 -19.50 1.14
C TYR A 232 20.39 -20.35 1.00
N GLN A 233 19.25 -19.85 1.48
CA GLN A 233 18.00 -20.59 1.48
C GLN A 233 17.04 -20.06 0.43
N VAL A 234 16.30 -20.97 -0.21
CA VAL A 234 15.17 -20.65 -1.09
C VAL A 234 13.99 -21.51 -0.71
N VAL A 235 12.82 -20.89 -0.56
CA VAL A 235 11.59 -21.61 -0.28
C VAL A 235 10.83 -21.84 -1.57
N LEU A 236 10.56 -23.12 -1.85
CA LEU A 236 9.70 -23.58 -2.92
C LEU A 236 8.28 -23.76 -2.36
N PRO A 237 7.30 -22.95 -2.80
CA PRO A 237 5.93 -23.06 -2.30
C PRO A 237 5.32 -24.41 -2.66
N GLY A 238 4.45 -24.91 -1.79
CA GLY A 238 3.67 -26.11 -2.08
C GLY A 238 2.48 -25.79 -2.99
N ASP A 239 2.02 -26.80 -3.74
CA ASP A 239 0.82 -26.72 -4.58
C ASP A 239 -0.49 -26.53 -3.78
N GLY A 240 -0.43 -26.57 -2.45
CA GLY A 240 -1.57 -26.39 -1.54
C GLY A 240 -2.28 -25.04 -1.68
N LEU A 241 -1.73 -24.12 -2.46
CA LEU A 241 -2.38 -22.88 -2.89
C LEU A 241 -3.39 -23.05 -4.04
N GLN A 242 -3.46 -24.21 -4.69
CA GLN A 242 -4.42 -24.49 -5.76
C GLN A 242 -5.29 -25.71 -5.45
N GLY A 243 -5.70 -25.89 -4.18
CA GLY A 243 -6.83 -26.77 -3.89
C GLY A 243 -8.04 -26.35 -4.76
N PHE A 244 -8.45 -27.22 -5.67
CA PHE A 244 -9.38 -26.95 -6.77
C PHE A 244 -10.71 -26.31 -6.34
N HIS A 245 -11.11 -26.54 -5.08
CA HIS A 245 -12.31 -25.95 -4.48
C HIS A 245 -12.14 -24.49 -4.02
N LEU A 246 -10.98 -24.11 -3.48
CA LEU A 246 -10.76 -22.75 -2.98
C LEU A 246 -10.35 -21.78 -4.09
N ALA A 247 -9.58 -22.21 -5.09
CA ALA A 247 -9.16 -21.31 -6.17
C ALA A 247 -10.32 -20.86 -7.06
N SER A 248 -11.28 -21.75 -7.37
CA SER A 248 -12.46 -21.41 -8.16
C SER A 248 -13.49 -20.62 -7.36
N GLU A 249 -13.72 -20.95 -6.08
CA GLU A 249 -14.63 -20.19 -5.21
C GLU A 249 -14.05 -18.85 -4.79
N ALA A 250 -12.74 -18.77 -4.51
CA ALA A 250 -12.06 -17.51 -4.19
C ALA A 250 -11.93 -16.63 -5.43
N LYS A 251 -11.65 -17.19 -6.61
CA LYS A 251 -11.70 -16.43 -7.87
C LYS A 251 -13.12 -15.95 -8.16
N ALA A 252 -14.14 -16.79 -8.00
CA ALA A 252 -15.53 -16.37 -8.18
C ALA A 252 -15.98 -15.37 -7.10
N ALA A 253 -15.53 -15.48 -5.86
CA ALA A 253 -15.79 -14.52 -4.78
C ALA A 253 -15.08 -13.19 -5.04
N PHE A 254 -13.83 -13.22 -5.51
CA PHE A 254 -13.07 -12.05 -5.89
C PHE A 254 -13.66 -11.36 -7.12
N ASP A 255 -14.01 -12.11 -8.17
CA ASP A 255 -14.67 -11.60 -9.37
C ASP A 255 -16.06 -11.01 -9.02
N ARG A 256 -16.80 -11.63 -8.08
CA ARG A 256 -18.05 -11.06 -7.51
C ARG A 256 -17.79 -9.78 -6.74
N ALA A 257 -16.79 -9.73 -5.85
CA ALA A 257 -16.45 -8.55 -5.08
C ALA A 257 -15.98 -7.39 -5.98
N ILE A 258 -15.24 -7.67 -7.05
CA ILE A 258 -14.86 -6.68 -8.08
C ILE A 258 -16.12 -6.14 -8.78
N ALA A 259 -17.04 -7.03 -9.16
CA ALA A 259 -18.30 -6.65 -9.81
C ALA A 259 -19.19 -5.80 -8.87
N GLU A 260 -19.35 -6.20 -7.62
CA GLU A 260 -20.08 -5.47 -6.57
C GLU A 260 -19.45 -4.10 -6.33
N ARG A 261 -18.13 -4.03 -6.12
CA ARG A 261 -17.40 -2.75 -5.98
C ARG A 261 -17.57 -1.84 -7.18
N ASN A 262 -17.57 -2.38 -8.40
CA ASN A 262 -17.78 -1.60 -9.62
C ASN A 262 -19.23 -1.10 -9.73
N GLN A 263 -20.21 -1.89 -9.29
CA GLN A 263 -21.61 -1.47 -9.19
C GLN A 263 -21.80 -0.37 -8.13
N GLU A 264 -21.19 -0.51 -6.95
CA GLU A 264 -21.22 0.52 -5.90
C GLU A 264 -20.56 1.82 -6.35
N ARG A 265 -19.42 1.75 -7.06
CA ARG A 265 -18.78 2.94 -7.66
C ARG A 265 -19.65 3.61 -8.70
N ALA A 266 -20.38 2.85 -9.50
CA ALA A 266 -21.36 3.39 -10.44
C ALA A 266 -22.51 4.08 -9.69
N ALA A 267 -23.02 3.48 -8.61
CA ALA A 267 -24.05 4.07 -7.76
C ALA A 267 -23.58 5.37 -7.09
N VAL A 268 -22.36 5.40 -6.55
CA VAL A 268 -21.76 6.61 -5.98
C VAL A 268 -21.59 7.72 -7.02
N THR A 269 -21.20 7.37 -8.24
CA THR A 269 -21.09 8.33 -9.35
C THR A 269 -22.46 8.91 -9.71
N SER A 270 -23.51 8.07 -9.77
CA SER A 270 -24.88 8.51 -10.00
C SER A 270 -25.39 9.44 -8.90
N LEU A 271 -25.17 9.08 -7.63
CA LEU A 271 -25.55 9.92 -6.48
C LEU A 271 -24.81 11.25 -6.47
N LYS A 272 -23.53 11.29 -6.86
CA LYS A 272 -22.79 12.54 -7.00
C LYS A 272 -23.37 13.42 -8.12
N ALA A 273 -23.74 12.84 -9.25
CA ALA A 273 -24.38 13.58 -10.34
C ALA A 273 -25.75 14.14 -9.92
N GLU A 274 -26.54 13.35 -9.19
CA GLU A 274 -27.82 13.79 -8.64
C GLU A 274 -27.65 14.92 -7.61
N ASN A 275 -26.69 14.80 -6.70
CA ASN A 275 -26.37 15.86 -5.74
C ASN A 275 -25.90 17.14 -6.43
N ALA A 276 -25.08 17.05 -7.48
CA ALA A 276 -24.66 18.22 -8.25
C ALA A 276 -25.85 18.88 -8.96
N HIS A 277 -26.79 18.09 -9.47
CA HIS A 277 -28.03 18.60 -10.06
C HIS A 277 -28.94 19.28 -9.02
N LEU A 278 -29.09 18.68 -7.83
CA LEU A 278 -29.86 19.26 -6.73
C LEU A 278 -29.22 20.55 -6.20
N ASP A 279 -27.89 20.60 -6.06
CA ASP A 279 -27.17 21.80 -5.66
C ASP A 279 -27.37 22.94 -6.67
N LYS A 280 -27.34 22.63 -7.98
CA LYS A 280 -27.65 23.61 -9.02
C LYS A 280 -29.09 24.13 -8.91
N ARG A 281 -30.06 23.25 -8.62
CA ARG A 281 -31.46 23.65 -8.39
C ARG A 281 -31.62 24.49 -7.13
N LEU A 282 -30.96 24.13 -6.03
CA LEU A 282 -31.01 24.91 -4.77
C LEU A 282 -30.41 26.30 -4.95
N LYS A 283 -29.30 26.43 -5.68
CA LYS A 283 -28.70 27.72 -6.02
C LYS A 283 -29.56 28.59 -6.94
N SER A 284 -30.51 28.00 -7.66
CA SER A 284 -31.48 28.73 -8.48
C SER A 284 -32.70 29.23 -7.70
N VAL A 285 -32.81 28.89 -6.40
CA VAL A 285 -33.88 29.35 -5.52
C VAL A 285 -33.36 30.52 -4.68
N GLU A 286 -34.03 31.66 -4.79
CA GLU A 286 -33.79 32.81 -3.92
C GLU A 286 -34.92 32.90 -2.91
N MET A 287 -34.58 33.07 -1.64
CA MET A 287 -35.55 33.27 -0.58
C MET A 287 -35.28 34.63 0.07
N PHE A 288 -36.32 35.45 0.13
CA PHE A 288 -36.27 36.77 0.74
C PHE A 288 -37.28 36.86 1.87
N THR A 289 -36.88 37.53 2.94
CA THR A 289 -37.79 37.96 4.00
C THR A 289 -38.20 39.41 3.75
N VAL A 290 -39.50 39.63 3.54
CA VAL A 290 -40.07 40.94 3.26
C VAL A 290 -40.93 41.38 4.43
N TYR A 291 -40.64 42.54 4.97
CA TYR A 291 -41.44 43.14 6.03
C TYR A 291 -42.25 44.33 5.53
N VAL A 292 -43.55 44.32 5.84
CA VAL A 292 -44.47 45.41 5.56
C VAL A 292 -45.04 45.92 6.87
N GLY A 293 -44.76 47.18 7.21
CA GLY A 293 -45.26 47.76 8.46
C GLY A 293 -44.56 49.07 8.84
N ASP A 294 -45.08 49.69 9.91
CA ASP A 294 -44.60 50.95 10.48
C ASP A 294 -43.31 50.81 11.33
N ASN A 295 -42.95 49.61 11.79
CA ASN A 295 -41.78 49.38 12.64
C ASN A 295 -40.51 48.98 11.87
N HIS A 296 -39.34 49.29 12.44
CA HIS A 296 -38.04 48.86 11.91
C HIS A 296 -37.71 47.46 12.44
N ARG A 297 -37.96 46.42 11.63
CA ARG A 297 -37.37 45.09 11.87
C ARG A 297 -36.22 44.85 10.88
N PRO A 298 -35.14 44.15 11.28
CA PRO A 298 -34.10 43.75 10.36
C PRO A 298 -34.64 42.65 9.45
N THR A 299 -34.87 42.97 8.17
CA THR A 299 -35.26 42.04 7.10
C THR A 299 -34.54 42.40 5.80
N ASP A 300 -34.52 41.48 4.84
CA ASP A 300 -33.83 41.69 3.55
C ASP A 300 -34.45 42.84 2.77
N PHE A 301 -35.79 42.92 2.80
CA PHE A 301 -36.54 44.01 2.17
C PHE A 301 -37.61 44.57 3.09
N ARG A 302 -37.86 45.87 2.92
CA ARG A 302 -38.84 46.60 3.72
C ARG A 302 -39.71 47.49 2.86
N PHE A 303 -41.02 47.39 3.08
CA PHE A 303 -42.00 48.31 2.54
C PHE A 303 -42.69 49.05 3.68
N THR A 304 -42.79 50.38 3.54
CA THR A 304 -43.67 51.18 4.39
C THR A 304 -45.13 50.87 4.05
N CYS A 305 -46.04 51.23 4.94
CA CYS A 305 -47.46 51.07 4.66
C CYS A 305 -47.91 51.95 3.48
N HIS A 306 -48.96 51.54 2.77
CA HIS A 306 -49.46 52.27 1.62
C HIS A 306 -49.80 53.74 1.94
N ASN A 307 -50.43 53.97 3.09
CA ASN A 307 -50.77 55.31 3.58
C ASN A 307 -49.54 56.17 3.93
N LEU A 308 -48.35 55.56 4.01
CA LEU A 308 -47.07 56.22 4.25
C LEU A 308 -46.18 56.21 2.99
N GLY A 309 -46.81 56.12 1.80
CA GLY A 309 -46.11 56.15 0.51
C GLY A 309 -45.55 54.80 0.06
N GLY A 310 -45.87 53.70 0.76
CA GLY A 310 -45.50 52.36 0.32
C GLY A 310 -46.40 51.79 -0.79
N PRO A 311 -46.03 50.64 -1.37
CA PRO A 311 -46.85 49.98 -2.37
C PRO A 311 -48.19 49.51 -1.78
N ALA A 312 -49.25 49.57 -2.58
CA ALA A 312 -50.52 48.97 -2.22
C ALA A 312 -50.37 47.44 -2.27
N LEU A 313 -50.47 46.74 -1.14
CA LEU A 313 -50.31 45.28 -1.03
C LEU A 313 -51.59 44.57 -0.55
N GLY A 314 -52.76 45.21 -0.73
CA GLY A 314 -54.03 44.75 -0.20
C GLY A 314 -54.54 43.48 -0.88
N THR A 315 -54.31 43.35 -2.18
CA THR A 315 -54.76 42.19 -2.98
C THR A 315 -53.62 41.21 -3.26
N PRO A 316 -53.91 39.92 -3.51
CA PRO A 316 -52.90 38.96 -3.97
C PRO A 316 -52.16 39.42 -5.22
N GLU A 317 -52.85 40.01 -6.20
CA GLU A 317 -52.30 40.47 -7.48
C GLU A 317 -51.29 41.59 -7.27
N GLN A 318 -51.62 42.54 -6.39
CA GLN A 318 -50.71 43.61 -5.98
C GLN A 318 -49.45 43.08 -5.30
N ARG A 319 -49.58 42.07 -4.41
CA ARG A 319 -48.42 41.45 -3.76
C ARG A 319 -47.53 40.72 -4.75
N VAL A 320 -48.11 40.02 -5.71
CA VAL A 320 -47.36 39.35 -6.80
C VAL A 320 -46.62 40.38 -7.64
N ALA A 321 -47.29 41.46 -8.05
CA ALA A 321 -46.69 42.51 -8.87
C ALA A 321 -45.52 43.23 -8.16
N GLU A 322 -45.61 43.44 -6.85
CA GLU A 322 -44.54 44.10 -6.11
C GLU A 322 -43.40 43.14 -5.75
N PHE A 323 -43.71 41.95 -5.23
CA PHE A 323 -42.67 41.01 -4.79
C PHE A 323 -41.94 40.32 -5.94
N SER A 324 -42.54 40.25 -7.13
CA SER A 324 -41.82 39.78 -8.33
C SER A 324 -40.64 40.66 -8.71
N LYS A 325 -40.65 41.95 -8.34
CA LYS A 325 -39.52 42.87 -8.55
C LYS A 325 -38.31 42.55 -7.67
N LEU A 326 -38.49 41.75 -6.62
CA LEU A 326 -37.41 41.32 -5.73
C LEU A 326 -36.60 40.16 -6.30
N CYS A 327 -37.16 39.42 -7.26
CA CYS A 327 -36.47 38.32 -7.91
C CYS A 327 -35.35 38.84 -8.83
N SER A 328 -34.20 38.18 -8.84
CA SER A 328 -33.13 38.51 -9.78
C SER A 328 -33.60 38.39 -11.24
N PRO A 329 -33.02 39.15 -12.19
CA PRO A 329 -33.36 39.04 -13.61
C PRO A 329 -33.25 37.59 -14.11
N GLY A 330 -34.35 37.05 -14.66
CA GLY A 330 -34.45 35.66 -15.11
C GLY A 330 -35.17 34.72 -14.14
N ASN A 331 -35.34 35.12 -12.88
CA ASN A 331 -36.10 34.36 -11.88
C ASN A 331 -37.57 34.80 -11.86
N GLN A 332 -38.46 33.85 -11.56
CA GLN A 332 -39.89 34.08 -11.42
C GLN A 332 -40.32 33.91 -9.97
N LEU A 333 -41.28 34.72 -9.54
CA LEU A 333 -41.91 34.58 -8.24
C LEU A 333 -42.77 33.30 -8.23
N ILE A 334 -42.43 32.34 -7.37
CA ILE A 334 -43.15 31.06 -7.27
C ILE A 334 -44.10 31.03 -6.07
N SER A 335 -43.72 31.66 -4.96
CA SER A 335 -44.52 31.61 -3.74
C SER A 335 -44.35 32.85 -2.88
N ILE A 336 -45.46 33.28 -2.28
CA ILE A 336 -45.49 34.25 -1.20
C ILE A 336 -46.17 33.54 -0.03
N LYS A 337 -45.45 33.36 1.08
CA LYS A 337 -46.02 32.82 2.31
C LYS A 337 -46.01 33.89 3.38
N THR A 338 -47.14 34.09 4.04
CA THR A 338 -47.19 34.93 5.24
C THR A 338 -46.45 34.19 6.36
N ALA A 339 -45.26 34.67 6.73
CA ALA A 339 -44.43 34.08 7.76
C ALA A 339 -44.87 34.55 9.16
N MET A 340 -45.32 35.80 9.28
CA MET A 340 -45.77 36.40 10.53
C MET A 340 -46.86 37.42 10.26
N ASN A 341 -47.94 37.37 11.05
CA ASN A 341 -48.93 38.43 11.10
C ASN A 341 -48.99 38.95 12.55
N HIS A 342 -48.43 40.14 12.78
CA HIS A 342 -48.49 40.75 14.10
C HIS A 342 -49.52 41.88 14.06
N GLY A 343 -50.56 41.76 14.88
CA GLY A 343 -51.45 42.87 15.18
C GLY A 343 -50.70 43.95 15.94
N GLY A 344 -50.86 45.21 15.51
CA GLY A 344 -50.24 46.38 16.13
C GLY A 344 -49.80 47.42 15.09
N GLY A 345 -49.89 48.71 15.44
CA GLY A 345 -49.57 49.84 14.55
C GLY A 345 -50.78 50.39 13.78
N TRP A 346 -50.59 51.51 13.09
CA TRP A 346 -51.67 52.21 12.35
C TRP A 346 -52.14 51.45 11.10
N CYS A 347 -51.32 50.51 10.60
CA CYS A 347 -51.55 49.74 9.38
C CYS A 347 -51.27 48.23 9.52
N GLY A 348 -50.91 47.76 10.72
CA GLY A 348 -50.52 46.36 10.96
C GLY A 348 -49.10 46.03 10.49
N HIS A 349 -48.62 44.84 10.88
CA HIS A 349 -47.32 44.34 10.45
C HIS A 349 -47.45 42.94 9.85
N THR A 350 -46.93 42.76 8.64
CA THR A 350 -46.93 41.45 7.99
C THR A 350 -45.54 41.13 7.44
N GLY A 351 -45.02 39.97 7.84
CA GLY A 351 -43.81 39.39 7.29
C GLY A 351 -44.15 38.35 6.24
N TYR A 352 -43.50 38.42 5.09
CA TYR A 352 -43.64 37.49 3.99
C TYR A 352 -42.31 36.78 3.73
N ALA A 353 -42.37 35.47 3.49
CA ALA A 353 -41.31 34.72 2.83
C ALA A 353 -41.63 34.70 1.33
N VAL A 354 -40.77 35.31 0.53
CA VAL A 354 -40.88 35.40 -0.92
C VAL A 354 -39.87 34.43 -1.52
N ILE A 355 -40.34 33.53 -2.38
CA ILE A 355 -39.50 32.52 -3.02
C ILE A 355 -39.50 32.76 -4.53
N CYS A 356 -38.31 33.03 -5.06
CA CYS A 356 -38.06 33.17 -6.49
C CYS A 356 -37.29 31.96 -7.01
N TRP A 357 -37.53 31.58 -8.27
CA TRP A 357 -36.87 30.43 -8.90
C TRP A 357 -36.52 30.74 -10.36
N ALA A 358 -35.32 30.34 -10.79
CA ALA A 358 -34.93 30.33 -12.19
C ALA A 358 -35.43 29.03 -12.86
N PRO A 359 -36.38 29.09 -13.81
CA PRO A 359 -36.90 27.90 -14.49
C PRO A 359 -35.86 27.19 -15.38
#